data_AF-A0A4V3A456-F1
#
_entry.id   AF-A0A4V3A456-F1
#
_cell.length_a   1.000
_cell.length_b   1.000
_cell.length_c   1.000
_cell.angle_alpha   90.00
_cell.angle_beta   90.00
_cell.angle_gamma   90.00
#
_symmetry.space_group_name_H-M   'P 1'
#
loop_
_entity.id
_entity.type
_entity.pdbx_description
1 polymer ?
#
loop_
_entity_poly.entity_id
_entity_poly.type
_entity_poly.pdbx_seq_one_letter_code
_entity_poly.pdbx_strand_id
1 'polypeptide(L)'
;MENQTVPIFYAVDDNYAPYLAVSLASLVAHTSPDRYYQVIVLCDNLNSDNQGRLKAFETDNLKIQFVSINDRLKQEITDKNNKLRSDYFTFTIYFRLFIAELFPKLDKALYLDADTVVLKDVGELFDTQLGDNLVGAVPDHFIGHTPETIDYAEQAVGIDSQKYVNSGVLLMNLAEMRRSKFAEHFLQLLNKYHFKSLAPDQDYMNAIARNRIYYLNPSWNIQITTPQDVEPWLIHYNLFAKPWRYDDAPRQSYFWTYAKQTDYETMLKQQLADMNPKEVARDQKNQSDLIQLAVDIIKTPTTFYARAKQGVKIAL
;
A
#
# COMPACT_ATOMS: atom_id res chain seq x y z
N MET A 1 -17.84 22.64 -9.33
CA MET A 1 -17.32 21.27 -9.20
C MET A 1 -18.05 20.68 -8.03
N GLU A 2 -18.82 19.60 -8.24
CA GLU A 2 -19.55 18.97 -7.13
C GLU A 2 -18.58 18.62 -5.99
N ASN A 3 -19.03 18.82 -4.74
CA ASN A 3 -18.32 18.47 -3.52
C ASN A 3 -18.07 16.95 -3.46
N GLN A 4 -17.14 16.44 -4.27
CA GLN A 4 -16.80 15.03 -4.30
C GLN A 4 -15.94 14.72 -3.08
N THR A 5 -16.48 13.91 -2.17
CA THR A 5 -15.72 13.39 -1.04
C THR A 5 -14.58 12.51 -1.55
N VAL A 6 -13.35 12.77 -1.10
CA VAL A 6 -12.15 11.98 -1.43
C VAL A 6 -12.08 10.75 -0.51
N PRO A 7 -12.29 9.52 -1.01
CA PRO A 7 -12.18 8.31 -0.20
C PRO A 7 -10.71 7.91 -0.06
N ILE A 8 -10.24 7.71 1.17
CA ILE A 8 -8.86 7.36 1.49
C ILE A 8 -8.88 6.08 2.31
N PHE A 9 -8.26 5.02 1.81
CA PHE A 9 -8.17 3.74 2.47
C PHE A 9 -6.83 3.56 3.17
N TYR A 10 -6.88 2.99 4.36
CA TYR A 10 -5.75 2.41 5.08
C TYR A 10 -6.10 0.98 5.46
N ALA A 11 -5.12 0.10 5.56
CA ALA A 11 -5.30 -1.23 6.14
C ALA A 11 -4.30 -1.44 7.27
N VAL A 12 -4.79 -1.68 8.49
CA VAL A 12 -3.94 -1.81 9.67
C VAL A 12 -4.45 -2.87 10.63
N ASP A 13 -3.53 -3.44 11.40
CA ASP A 13 -3.82 -4.10 12.66
C ASP A 13 -3.58 -3.13 13.85
N ASP A 14 -3.76 -3.63 15.06
CA ASP A 14 -3.58 -2.84 16.28
C ASP A 14 -2.16 -2.31 16.48
N ASN A 15 -1.14 -3.07 16.04
CA ASN A 15 0.27 -2.71 16.18
C ASN A 15 0.66 -1.55 15.26
N TYR A 16 -0.10 -1.34 14.19
CA TYR A 16 0.12 -0.26 13.23
C TYR A 16 -0.65 1.04 13.55
N ALA A 17 -1.51 1.04 14.57
CA ALA A 17 -2.21 2.26 15.03
C ALA A 17 -1.28 3.44 15.32
N PRO A 18 -0.09 3.27 15.96
CA PRO A 18 0.83 4.37 16.20
C PRO A 18 1.33 5.05 14.93
N TYR A 19 1.64 4.28 13.88
CA TYR A 19 2.15 4.83 12.62
C TYR A 19 1.02 5.47 11.82
N LEU A 20 -0.16 4.83 11.80
CA LEU A 20 -1.35 5.41 11.20
C LEU A 20 -1.70 6.76 11.85
N ALA A 21 -1.55 6.91 13.16
CA ALA A 21 -1.77 8.19 13.83
C ALA A 21 -0.85 9.29 13.30
N VAL A 22 0.42 8.98 12.99
CA VAL A 22 1.36 9.93 12.36
C VAL A 22 0.91 10.29 10.93
N SER A 23 0.49 9.29 10.15
CA SER A 23 -0.05 9.52 8.80
C SER A 23 -1.30 10.41 8.86
N LEU A 24 -2.25 10.12 9.75
CA LEU A 24 -3.47 10.91 9.93
C LEU A 24 -3.18 12.34 10.40
N ALA A 25 -2.28 12.53 11.37
CA ALA A 25 -1.86 13.85 11.82
C ALA A 25 -1.32 14.70 10.66
N SER A 26 -0.47 14.10 9.82
CA SER A 26 0.07 14.76 8.63
C SER A 26 -0.99 15.01 7.55
N LEU A 27 -1.91 14.07 7.33
CA LEU A 27 -3.02 14.19 6.39
C LEU A 27 -3.93 15.36 6.77
N VAL A 28 -4.39 15.41 8.02
CA VAL A 28 -5.26 16.48 8.54
C VAL A 28 -4.61 17.85 8.34
N ALA A 29 -3.31 17.97 8.62
CA ALA A 29 -2.56 19.21 8.46
C ALA A 29 -2.48 19.73 7.01
N HIS A 30 -2.73 18.88 6.01
CA HIS A 30 -2.59 19.23 4.58
C HIS A 30 -3.89 19.11 3.78
N THR A 31 -4.99 18.67 4.39
CA THR A 31 -6.29 18.63 3.71
C THR A 31 -6.80 20.04 3.39
N SER A 32 -7.39 20.22 2.22
CA SER A 32 -8.02 21.49 1.84
C SER A 32 -9.36 21.67 2.58
N PRO A 33 -9.64 22.85 3.15
CA PRO A 33 -10.93 23.12 3.78
C PRO A 33 -12.10 23.13 2.79
N ASP A 34 -11.83 23.26 1.48
CA ASP A 34 -12.84 23.30 0.42
C ASP A 34 -13.24 21.91 -0.09
N ARG A 35 -12.69 20.84 0.50
CA ARG A 35 -12.94 19.45 0.12
C ARG A 35 -13.37 18.63 1.33
N TYR A 36 -14.15 17.59 1.06
CA TYR A 36 -14.50 16.59 2.06
C TYR A 36 -13.67 15.33 1.87
N TYR A 37 -13.27 14.69 2.96
CA TYR A 37 -12.44 13.49 2.96
C TYR A 37 -13.11 12.41 3.82
N GLN A 38 -13.13 11.19 3.30
CA GLN A 38 -13.58 10.02 4.03
C GLN A 38 -12.42 9.04 4.15
N VAL A 39 -11.80 9.02 5.32
CA VAL A 39 -10.82 8.00 5.70
C VAL A 39 -11.56 6.72 6.07
N ILE A 40 -11.13 5.60 5.52
CA ILE A 40 -11.70 4.26 5.69
C ILE A 40 -10.57 3.35 6.14
N VAL A 41 -10.54 3.05 7.44
CA VAL A 41 -9.55 2.17 8.04
C VAL A 41 -10.10 0.75 8.03
N LEU A 42 -9.53 -0.08 7.17
CA LEU A 42 -9.81 -1.50 7.07
C LEU A 42 -9.06 -2.23 8.19
N CYS A 43 -9.79 -2.81 9.15
CA CYS A 43 -9.18 -3.47 10.32
C CYS A 43 -10.14 -4.49 10.96
N ASP A 44 -9.65 -5.67 11.34
CA ASP A 44 -10.45 -6.67 12.06
C ASP A 44 -10.20 -6.70 13.58
N ASN A 45 -9.02 -6.29 14.04
CA ASN A 45 -8.60 -6.42 15.45
C ASN A 45 -8.04 -5.12 16.05
N LEU A 46 -8.46 -3.95 15.55
CA LEU A 46 -8.07 -2.67 16.13
C LEU A 46 -8.86 -2.42 17.41
N ASN A 47 -8.16 -2.26 18.54
CA ASN A 47 -8.80 -2.12 19.85
C ASN A 47 -9.54 -0.77 20.00
N SER A 48 -10.48 -0.69 20.92
CA SER A 48 -11.33 0.50 21.12
C SER A 48 -10.56 1.76 21.50
N ASP A 49 -9.47 1.62 22.26
CA ASP A 49 -8.66 2.75 22.71
C ASP A 49 -7.90 3.36 21.53
N ASN A 50 -7.32 2.52 20.68
CA ASN A 50 -6.67 2.93 19.44
C ASN A 50 -7.70 3.50 18.45
N GLN A 51 -8.89 2.91 18.31
CA GLN A 51 -9.97 3.50 17.52
C GLN A 51 -10.33 4.91 18.02
N GLY A 52 -10.44 5.10 19.35
CA GLY A 52 -10.74 6.39 19.96
C GLY A 52 -9.65 7.43 19.68
N ARG A 53 -8.37 7.07 19.86
CA ARG A 53 -7.23 7.95 19.55
C ARG A 53 -7.18 8.33 18.08
N LEU A 54 -7.40 7.37 17.17
CA LEU A 54 -7.41 7.63 15.74
C LEU A 54 -8.62 8.49 15.32
N LYS A 55 -9.79 8.29 15.96
CA LYS A 55 -10.98 9.13 15.76
C LYS A 55 -10.80 10.58 16.18
N ALA A 56 -9.88 10.87 17.09
CA ALA A 56 -9.59 12.24 17.51
C ALA A 56 -9.02 13.11 16.37
N PHE A 57 -8.57 12.51 15.26
CA PHE A 57 -8.14 13.23 14.06
C PHE A 57 -9.29 13.65 13.13
N GLU A 58 -10.56 13.33 13.43
CA GLU A 58 -11.69 13.85 12.65
C GLU A 58 -11.78 15.38 12.73
N THR A 59 -12.09 16.01 11.61
CA THR A 59 -12.36 17.45 11.50
C THR A 59 -13.77 17.67 10.92
N ASP A 60 -14.16 18.92 10.69
CA ASP A 60 -15.42 19.23 10.02
C ASP A 60 -15.48 18.66 8.60
N ASN A 61 -14.34 18.63 7.91
CA ASN A 61 -14.22 18.20 6.52
C ASN A 61 -13.57 16.82 6.33
N LEU A 62 -13.01 16.19 7.38
CA LEU A 62 -12.45 14.83 7.34
C LEU A 62 -13.14 13.92 8.36
N LYS A 63 -13.74 12.83 7.88
CA LYS A 63 -14.32 11.78 8.72
C LYS A 63 -13.57 10.47 8.58
N ILE A 64 -13.51 9.70 9.66
CA ILE A 64 -12.81 8.43 9.77
C ILE A 64 -13.84 7.34 10.05
N GLN A 65 -13.82 6.24 9.31
CA GLN A 65 -14.62 5.06 9.65
C GLN A 65 -13.71 3.85 9.80
N PHE A 66 -14.00 3.00 10.78
CA PHE A 66 -13.38 1.68 10.91
C PHE A 66 -14.30 0.64 10.31
N VAL A 67 -13.76 -0.21 9.45
CA VAL A 67 -14.53 -1.25 8.77
C VAL A 67 -13.85 -2.58 9.02
N SER A 68 -14.57 -3.50 9.70
CA SER A 68 -14.17 -4.90 9.73
C SER A 68 -14.25 -5.46 8.32
N ILE A 69 -13.14 -6.01 7.88
CA ILE A 69 -12.99 -6.54 6.54
C ILE A 69 -13.70 -7.87 6.46
N ASN A 70 -13.60 -8.68 7.51
CA ASN A 70 -14.37 -9.90 7.64
C ASN A 70 -15.87 -9.63 7.51
N ASP A 71 -16.39 -8.61 8.18
CA ASP A 71 -17.82 -8.28 8.08
C ASP A 71 -18.17 -7.70 6.71
N ARG A 72 -17.30 -6.88 6.12
CA ARG A 72 -17.51 -6.35 4.78
C ARG A 72 -17.52 -7.44 3.71
N LEU A 73 -16.61 -8.40 3.80
CA LEU A 73 -16.56 -9.59 2.95
C LEU A 73 -17.85 -10.40 3.06
N LYS A 74 -18.38 -10.60 4.28
CA LYS A 74 -19.66 -11.31 4.49
C LYS A 74 -20.85 -10.59 3.85
N GLN A 75 -20.84 -9.25 3.89
CA GLN A 75 -21.94 -8.42 3.39
C GLN A 75 -21.94 -8.32 1.85
N GLU A 76 -20.78 -8.07 1.25
CA GLU A 76 -20.69 -7.74 -0.17
C GLU A 76 -20.39 -8.97 -1.05
N ILE A 77 -19.76 -10.02 -0.52
CA ILE A 77 -19.43 -11.23 -1.27
C ILE A 77 -20.43 -12.34 -0.92
N THR A 78 -21.52 -12.39 -1.67
CA THR A 78 -22.65 -13.32 -1.43
C THR A 78 -22.54 -14.65 -2.19
N ASP A 79 -21.34 -15.03 -2.66
CA ASP A 79 -21.23 -16.14 -3.60
C ASP A 79 -21.72 -17.48 -3.00
N LYS A 80 -22.62 -18.15 -3.73
CA LYS A 80 -23.46 -19.25 -3.24
C LYS A 80 -22.70 -20.53 -2.89
N ASN A 81 -21.43 -20.63 -3.31
CA ASN A 81 -20.60 -21.83 -3.13
C ASN A 81 -19.49 -21.67 -2.08
N ASN A 82 -19.49 -20.59 -1.27
CA ASN A 82 -18.49 -20.30 -0.22
C ASN A 82 -17.01 -20.21 -0.65
N LYS A 83 -16.67 -20.44 -1.93
CA LYS A 83 -15.28 -20.54 -2.43
C LYS A 83 -14.59 -19.17 -2.51
N LEU A 84 -15.22 -18.19 -3.16
CA LEU A 84 -14.70 -16.82 -3.14
C LEU A 84 -14.60 -16.31 -1.69
N ARG A 85 -15.56 -16.62 -0.83
CA ARG A 85 -15.50 -16.19 0.58
C ARG A 85 -14.35 -16.82 1.37
N SER A 86 -14.00 -18.09 1.17
CA SER A 86 -12.84 -18.72 1.85
C SER A 86 -11.50 -18.18 1.40
N ASP A 87 -11.39 -17.87 0.11
CA ASP A 87 -10.13 -17.42 -0.48
C ASP A 87 -9.78 -16.00 -0.03
N TYR A 88 -10.78 -15.13 0.16
CA TYR A 88 -10.55 -13.78 0.72
C TYR A 88 -10.25 -13.80 2.23
N PHE A 89 -10.83 -14.75 2.99
CA PHE A 89 -10.70 -14.83 4.44
C PHE A 89 -9.26 -15.14 4.91
N THR A 90 -8.44 -15.72 4.04
CA THR A 90 -7.11 -16.23 4.39
C THR A 90 -6.02 -15.16 4.28
N PHE A 91 -6.28 -14.01 3.67
CA PHE A 91 -5.19 -13.11 3.25
C PHE A 91 -5.43 -11.63 3.54
N THR A 92 -5.11 -11.24 4.77
CA THR A 92 -5.11 -9.82 5.17
C THR A 92 -4.17 -8.95 4.32
N ILE A 93 -3.10 -9.54 3.81
CA ILE A 93 -2.13 -8.86 2.94
C ILE A 93 -2.74 -8.37 1.61
N TYR A 94 -3.85 -8.95 1.13
CA TYR A 94 -4.44 -8.60 -0.17
C TYR A 94 -5.62 -7.64 -0.09
N PHE A 95 -5.98 -7.14 1.10
CA PHE A 95 -7.19 -6.35 1.28
C PHE A 95 -7.30 -5.15 0.34
N ARG A 96 -6.19 -4.49 0.04
CA ARG A 96 -6.14 -3.39 -0.93
C ARG A 96 -6.59 -3.80 -2.33
N LEU A 97 -6.27 -5.01 -2.78
CA LEU A 97 -6.65 -5.52 -4.11
C LEU A 97 -8.16 -5.74 -4.26
N PHE A 98 -8.89 -5.78 -3.14
CA PHE A 98 -10.32 -6.05 -3.08
C PHE A 98 -11.18 -4.82 -2.80
N ILE A 99 -10.58 -3.64 -2.62
CA ILE A 99 -11.33 -2.39 -2.34
C ILE A 99 -12.44 -2.16 -3.37
N ALA A 100 -12.19 -2.46 -4.64
CA ALA A 100 -13.15 -2.27 -5.72
C ALA A 100 -14.44 -3.12 -5.53
N GLU A 101 -14.30 -4.35 -5.05
CA GLU A 101 -15.41 -5.28 -4.78
C GLU A 101 -16.07 -5.00 -3.42
N LEU A 102 -15.26 -4.63 -2.42
CA LEU A 102 -15.75 -4.31 -1.09
C LEU A 102 -16.55 -3.01 -1.08
N PHE A 103 -16.25 -2.05 -1.95
CA PHE A 103 -16.91 -0.74 -1.98
C PHE A 103 -17.49 -0.44 -3.37
N PRO A 104 -18.54 -1.17 -3.79
CA PRO A 104 -19.05 -1.14 -5.17
C PRO A 104 -19.66 0.21 -5.58
N LYS A 105 -19.98 1.08 -4.61
CA LYS A 105 -20.50 2.44 -4.83
C LYS A 105 -19.42 3.49 -5.07
N LEU A 106 -18.14 3.15 -4.88
CA LEU A 106 -17.02 4.05 -5.13
C LEU A 106 -16.41 3.74 -6.49
N ASP A 107 -16.20 4.77 -7.31
CA ASP A 107 -15.58 4.62 -8.63
C ASP A 107 -14.08 4.92 -8.63
N LYS A 108 -13.61 5.72 -7.67
CA LYS A 108 -12.20 6.09 -7.50
C LYS A 108 -11.89 6.24 -6.01
N ALA A 109 -10.68 5.88 -5.61
CA ALA A 109 -10.22 6.03 -4.23
C ALA A 109 -8.70 6.18 -4.16
N LEU A 110 -8.22 6.67 -3.02
CA LEU A 110 -6.82 6.59 -2.64
C LEU A 110 -6.61 5.42 -1.68
N TYR A 111 -5.47 4.74 -1.78
CA TYR A 111 -4.97 3.83 -0.75
C TYR A 111 -3.60 4.31 -0.29
N LEU A 112 -3.40 4.38 1.02
CA LEU A 112 -2.16 4.78 1.67
C LEU A 112 -1.75 3.72 2.70
N ASP A 113 -0.48 3.33 2.73
CA ASP A 113 0.08 2.55 3.83
C ASP A 113 0.20 3.44 5.10
N ALA A 114 0.16 2.80 6.26
CA ALA A 114 0.11 3.49 7.55
C ALA A 114 1.43 4.16 7.95
N ASP A 115 2.54 3.78 7.33
CA ASP A 115 3.88 4.34 7.51
C ASP A 115 4.19 5.44 6.49
N THR A 116 3.18 6.27 6.22
CA THR A 116 3.26 7.44 5.34
C THR A 116 3.22 8.75 6.13
N VAL A 117 3.78 9.81 5.55
CA VAL A 117 3.62 11.20 5.98
C VAL A 117 3.19 12.03 4.77
N VAL A 118 2.04 12.67 4.88
CA VAL A 118 1.41 13.50 3.87
C VAL A 118 1.87 14.96 4.05
N LEU A 119 2.37 15.58 2.98
CA LEU A 119 2.91 16.94 2.97
C LEU A 119 2.22 17.83 1.92
N LYS A 120 1.20 17.31 1.25
CA LYS A 120 0.41 18.01 0.24
C LYS A 120 -1.02 17.47 0.23
N ASP A 121 -1.99 18.30 -0.16
CA ASP A 121 -3.40 17.87 -0.24
C ASP A 121 -3.56 16.69 -1.20
N VAL A 122 -3.90 15.52 -0.66
CA VAL A 122 -4.15 14.29 -1.43
C VAL A 122 -5.37 14.41 -2.35
N GLY A 123 -6.21 15.42 -2.17
CA GLY A 123 -7.23 15.80 -3.15
C GLY A 123 -6.64 16.09 -4.52
N GLU A 124 -5.44 16.68 -4.60
CA GLU A 124 -4.75 16.89 -5.88
C GLU A 124 -4.32 15.58 -6.53
N LEU A 125 -3.87 14.59 -5.74
CA LEU A 125 -3.59 13.25 -6.25
C LEU A 125 -4.88 12.62 -6.78
N PHE A 126 -5.96 12.70 -6.01
CA PHE A 126 -7.26 12.16 -6.38
C PHE A 126 -7.78 12.71 -7.71
N ASP A 127 -7.54 13.98 -8.02
CA ASP A 127 -8.01 14.62 -9.26
C ASP A 127 -7.32 14.12 -10.53
N THR A 128 -6.21 13.40 -10.39
CA THR A 128 -5.47 12.83 -11.53
C THR A 128 -6.39 11.93 -12.38
N GLN A 129 -6.35 12.14 -13.69
CA GLN A 129 -7.17 11.39 -14.65
C GLN A 129 -6.47 10.09 -15.06
N LEU A 130 -7.01 8.95 -14.63
CA LEU A 130 -6.44 7.63 -14.93
C LEU A 130 -6.83 7.10 -16.32
N GLY A 131 -7.91 7.58 -16.92
CA GLY A 131 -8.47 6.99 -18.14
C GLY A 131 -8.83 5.52 -17.93
N ASP A 132 -8.41 4.64 -18.84
CA ASP A 132 -8.60 3.19 -18.73
C ASP A 132 -7.53 2.50 -17.87
N ASN A 133 -6.64 3.22 -17.19
CA ASN A 133 -5.70 2.60 -16.26
C ASN A 133 -6.43 2.10 -15.00
N LEU A 134 -5.98 0.95 -14.49
CA LEU A 134 -6.53 0.31 -13.29
C LEU A 134 -6.07 1.05 -12.02
N VAL A 135 -4.81 1.47 -12.00
CA VAL A 135 -4.19 2.17 -10.87
C VAL A 135 -3.24 3.25 -11.36
N GLY A 136 -3.06 4.29 -10.55
CA GLY A 136 -1.95 5.22 -10.61
C GLY A 136 -1.00 4.97 -9.44
N ALA A 137 0.29 4.85 -9.73
CA ALA A 137 1.32 4.55 -8.73
C ALA A 137 2.69 5.09 -9.16
N VAL A 138 3.63 5.16 -8.23
CA VAL A 138 5.02 5.58 -8.49
C VAL A 138 5.92 4.34 -8.61
N PRO A 139 6.87 4.30 -9.57
CA PRO A 139 7.88 3.25 -9.65
C PRO A 139 8.58 2.96 -8.30
N ASP A 140 8.81 1.68 -8.02
CA ASP A 140 9.55 1.23 -6.83
C ASP A 140 11.05 1.31 -7.10
N HIS A 141 11.71 2.31 -6.51
CA HIS A 141 13.12 2.56 -6.76
C HIS A 141 14.01 1.44 -6.21
N PHE A 142 13.57 0.68 -5.19
CA PHE A 142 14.34 -0.45 -4.68
C PHE A 142 14.41 -1.58 -5.71
N ILE A 143 13.30 -1.87 -6.39
CA ILE A 143 13.23 -2.95 -7.39
C ILE A 143 14.08 -2.66 -8.63
N GLY A 144 14.20 -1.39 -9.02
CA GLY A 144 14.99 -0.96 -10.16
C GLY A 144 16.49 -0.72 -9.88
N HIS A 145 17.02 -1.07 -8.69
CA HIS A 145 18.34 -0.60 -8.25
C HIS A 145 19.48 -1.61 -8.39
N THR A 146 19.28 -2.88 -8.05
CA THR A 146 20.34 -3.90 -8.07
C THR A 146 20.09 -4.95 -9.14
N PRO A 147 21.12 -5.64 -9.68
CA PRO A 147 20.92 -6.70 -10.66
C PRO A 147 19.91 -7.77 -10.21
N GLU A 148 19.95 -8.17 -8.93
CA GLU A 148 19.06 -9.18 -8.37
C GLU A 148 17.59 -8.75 -8.37
N THR A 149 17.34 -7.48 -8.04
CA THR A 149 15.98 -6.93 -7.98
C THR A 149 15.43 -6.59 -9.37
N ILE A 150 16.30 -6.17 -10.29
CA ILE A 150 15.99 -6.00 -11.71
C ILE A 150 15.61 -7.35 -12.33
N ASP A 151 16.45 -8.38 -12.15
CA ASP A 151 16.17 -9.72 -12.64
C ASP A 151 14.89 -10.29 -12.04
N TYR A 152 14.60 -9.99 -10.77
CA TYR A 152 13.34 -10.37 -10.15
C TYR A 152 12.13 -9.75 -10.86
N ALA A 153 12.11 -8.44 -11.07
CA ALA A 153 11.00 -7.77 -11.77
C ALA A 153 10.79 -8.34 -13.17
N GLU A 154 11.86 -8.55 -13.91
CA GLU A 154 11.79 -8.94 -15.33
C GLU A 154 11.55 -10.44 -15.52
N GLN A 155 12.14 -11.29 -14.69
CA GLN A 155 12.15 -12.75 -14.86
C GLN A 155 11.19 -13.49 -13.90
N ALA A 156 10.79 -12.88 -12.78
CA ALA A 156 9.73 -13.41 -11.93
C ALA A 156 8.37 -12.78 -12.25
N VAL A 157 8.26 -11.45 -12.16
CA VAL A 157 6.99 -10.72 -12.31
C VAL A 157 6.65 -10.51 -13.79
N GLY A 158 7.66 -10.32 -14.64
CA GLY A 158 7.49 -10.11 -16.08
C GLY A 158 7.14 -8.67 -16.44
N ILE A 159 7.69 -7.71 -15.71
CA ILE A 159 7.57 -6.27 -15.97
C ILE A 159 8.96 -5.65 -16.02
N ASP A 160 9.14 -4.62 -16.84
CA ASP A 160 10.33 -3.77 -16.83
C ASP A 160 10.56 -3.24 -15.41
N SER A 161 11.77 -3.43 -14.88
CA SER A 161 12.12 -3.05 -13.52
C SER A 161 11.90 -1.57 -13.22
N GLN A 162 12.04 -0.68 -14.22
CA GLN A 162 11.82 0.76 -14.08
C GLN A 162 10.33 1.13 -14.09
N LYS A 163 9.46 0.17 -14.42
CA LYS A 163 8.01 0.30 -14.48
C LYS A 163 7.28 -0.47 -13.39
N TYR A 164 8.01 -1.27 -12.62
CA TYR A 164 7.47 -1.92 -11.43
C TYR A 164 7.16 -0.84 -10.39
N VAL A 165 5.93 -0.78 -9.90
CA VAL A 165 5.45 0.28 -8.99
C VAL A 165 5.29 -0.19 -7.55
N ASN A 166 5.50 0.75 -6.62
CA ASN A 166 5.22 0.54 -5.21
C ASN A 166 3.71 0.61 -4.94
N SER A 167 3.21 -0.26 -4.05
CA SER A 167 1.79 -0.42 -3.74
C SER A 167 1.32 0.29 -2.46
N GLY A 168 2.20 0.99 -1.76
CA GLY A 168 1.85 1.70 -0.52
C GLY A 168 1.19 3.06 -0.74
N VAL A 169 1.19 3.57 -1.98
CA VAL A 169 0.41 4.75 -2.38
C VAL A 169 -0.20 4.49 -3.74
N LEU A 170 -1.54 4.38 -3.78
CA LEU A 170 -2.28 4.07 -5.00
C LEU A 170 -3.42 5.07 -5.21
N LEU A 171 -3.54 5.57 -6.44
CA LEU A 171 -4.79 6.09 -6.96
C LEU A 171 -5.51 4.95 -7.67
N MET A 172 -6.67 4.54 -7.18
CA MET A 172 -7.35 3.33 -7.65
C MET A 172 -8.56 3.69 -8.51
N ASN A 173 -8.60 3.18 -9.74
CA ASN A 173 -9.78 3.26 -10.60
C ASN A 173 -10.70 2.08 -10.30
N LEU A 174 -11.49 2.18 -9.24
CA LEU A 174 -12.32 1.09 -8.74
C LEU A 174 -13.38 0.66 -9.76
N ALA A 175 -13.96 1.61 -10.50
CA ALA A 175 -14.90 1.31 -11.58
C ALA A 175 -14.24 0.44 -12.66
N GLU A 176 -13.02 0.79 -13.06
CA GLU A 176 -12.29 0.04 -14.08
C GLU A 176 -11.79 -1.31 -13.58
N MET A 177 -11.34 -1.39 -12.33
CA MET A 177 -10.97 -2.66 -11.70
C MET A 177 -12.14 -3.64 -11.68
N ARG A 178 -13.36 -3.18 -11.34
CA ARG A 178 -14.58 -3.99 -11.43
C ARG A 178 -14.90 -4.37 -12.88
N ARG A 179 -14.89 -3.41 -13.82
CA ARG A 179 -15.17 -3.67 -15.25
C ARG A 179 -14.24 -4.72 -15.85
N SER A 180 -12.97 -4.67 -15.46
CA SER A 180 -11.92 -5.59 -15.90
C SER A 180 -11.88 -6.90 -15.12
N LYS A 181 -12.74 -7.09 -14.12
CA LYS A 181 -12.79 -8.25 -13.23
C LYS A 181 -11.44 -8.54 -12.56
N PHE A 182 -10.77 -7.48 -12.11
CA PHE A 182 -9.43 -7.54 -11.53
C PHE A 182 -9.34 -8.53 -10.37
N ALA A 183 -10.25 -8.45 -9.40
CA ALA A 183 -10.26 -9.32 -8.21
C ALA A 183 -10.50 -10.79 -8.58
N GLU A 184 -11.41 -11.06 -9.52
CA GLU A 184 -11.67 -12.42 -10.02
C GLU A 184 -10.41 -13.00 -10.67
N HIS A 185 -9.76 -12.23 -11.55
CA HIS A 185 -8.54 -12.63 -12.24
C HIS A 185 -7.38 -12.86 -11.28
N PHE A 186 -7.20 -11.97 -10.29
CA PHE A 186 -6.24 -12.12 -9.21
C PHE A 186 -6.42 -13.46 -8.47
N LEU A 187 -7.63 -13.78 -8.03
CA LEU A 187 -7.91 -15.02 -7.31
C LEU A 187 -7.72 -16.26 -8.17
N GLN A 188 -8.08 -16.20 -9.46
CA GLN A 188 -7.82 -17.29 -10.39
C GLN A 188 -6.31 -17.58 -10.49
N LEU A 189 -5.48 -16.55 -10.57
CA LEU A 189 -4.03 -16.69 -10.59
C LEU A 189 -3.49 -17.22 -9.25
N LEU A 190 -3.92 -16.62 -8.14
CA LEU A 190 -3.49 -16.98 -6.79
C LEU A 190 -3.78 -18.44 -6.47
N ASN A 191 -5.03 -18.89 -6.69
CA ASN A 191 -5.49 -20.24 -6.36
C ASN A 191 -4.94 -21.32 -7.29
N LYS A 192 -4.50 -20.95 -8.50
CA LYS A 192 -4.03 -21.92 -9.50
C LYS A 192 -2.52 -22.09 -9.47
N TYR A 193 -1.78 -20.99 -9.28
CA TYR A 193 -0.33 -20.99 -9.47
C TYR A 193 0.45 -20.77 -8.18
N HIS A 194 -0.14 -20.14 -7.16
CA HIS A 194 0.52 -19.85 -5.89
C HIS A 194 1.92 -19.23 -6.07
N PHE A 195 2.02 -18.19 -6.92
CA PHE A 195 3.29 -17.56 -7.26
C PHE A 195 4.04 -17.13 -5.99
N LYS A 196 5.29 -17.57 -5.86
CA LYS A 196 6.19 -17.02 -4.85
C LYS A 196 6.47 -15.56 -5.19
N SER A 197 6.44 -14.71 -4.17
CA SER A 197 6.46 -13.26 -4.32
C SER A 197 7.29 -12.63 -3.19
N LEU A 198 7.95 -11.50 -3.46
CA LEU A 198 8.62 -10.69 -2.44
C LEU A 198 7.60 -9.85 -1.67
N ALA A 199 6.69 -9.21 -2.42
CA ALA A 199 5.61 -8.39 -1.91
C ALA A 199 4.33 -8.84 -2.62
N PRO A 200 3.60 -9.84 -2.07
CA PRO A 200 2.58 -10.55 -2.81
C PRO A 200 1.51 -9.64 -3.45
N ASP A 201 0.93 -8.73 -2.68
CA ASP A 201 -0.09 -7.81 -3.20
C ASP A 201 0.47 -6.89 -4.31
N GLN A 202 1.68 -6.40 -4.13
CA GLN A 202 2.39 -5.56 -5.10
C GLN A 202 2.75 -6.32 -6.38
N ASP A 203 3.24 -7.56 -6.26
CA ASP A 203 3.67 -8.39 -7.39
C ASP A 203 2.48 -8.80 -8.26
N TYR A 204 1.38 -9.25 -7.65
CA TYR A 204 0.16 -9.55 -8.39
C TYR A 204 -0.42 -8.30 -9.05
N MET A 205 -0.47 -7.16 -8.35
CA MET A 205 -0.93 -5.91 -8.94
C MET A 205 -0.09 -5.50 -10.14
N ASN A 206 1.24 -5.50 -10.00
CA ASN A 206 2.16 -5.19 -11.10
C ASN A 206 1.99 -6.14 -12.27
N ALA A 207 1.97 -7.46 -12.03
CA ALA A 207 1.83 -8.45 -13.09
C ALA A 207 0.50 -8.33 -13.86
N ILE A 208 -0.60 -8.14 -13.13
CA ILE A 208 -1.95 -8.05 -13.70
C ILE A 208 -2.15 -6.70 -14.41
N ALA A 209 -1.66 -5.60 -13.83
CA ALA A 209 -1.90 -4.25 -14.32
C ALA A 209 -0.77 -3.68 -15.20
N ARG A 210 0.30 -4.42 -15.52
CA ARG A 210 1.53 -3.89 -16.18
C ARG A 210 1.36 -3.00 -17.43
N ASN A 211 0.24 -3.12 -18.15
CA ASN A 211 -0.06 -2.30 -19.34
C ASN A 211 -1.11 -1.20 -19.08
N ARG A 212 -1.54 -1.06 -17.82
CA ARG A 212 -2.68 -0.26 -17.36
C ARG A 212 -2.38 0.41 -16.02
N ILE A 213 -1.11 0.78 -15.83
CA ILE A 213 -0.64 1.59 -14.71
C ILE A 213 -0.39 3.00 -15.22
N TYR A 214 -0.95 3.99 -14.54
CA TYR A 214 -0.59 5.39 -14.72
C TYR A 214 0.60 5.72 -13.82
N TYR A 215 1.72 6.16 -14.39
CA TYR A 215 2.90 6.53 -13.61
C TYR A 215 2.74 7.93 -13.02
N LEU A 216 2.63 8.01 -11.71
CA LEU A 216 2.46 9.26 -10.96
C LEU A 216 3.78 10.03 -10.83
N ASN A 217 3.68 11.32 -10.50
CA ASN A 217 4.85 12.11 -10.10
C ASN A 217 5.55 11.47 -8.89
N PRO A 218 6.88 11.28 -8.90
CA PRO A 218 7.63 10.67 -7.80
C PRO A 218 7.39 11.31 -6.43
N SER A 219 7.09 12.61 -6.38
CA SER A 219 6.78 13.34 -5.14
C SER A 219 5.61 12.75 -4.36
N TRP A 220 4.69 12.02 -5.01
CA TRP A 220 3.54 11.37 -4.36
C TRP A 220 3.88 10.07 -3.63
N ASN A 221 5.09 9.53 -3.77
CA ASN A 221 5.52 8.34 -3.02
C ASN A 221 7.05 8.34 -2.93
N ILE A 222 7.57 9.23 -2.08
CA ILE A 222 8.99 9.30 -1.75
C ILE A 222 9.34 8.10 -0.87
N GLN A 223 10.06 7.16 -1.45
CA GLN A 223 10.56 5.96 -0.78
C GLN A 223 11.94 6.24 -0.17
N ILE A 224 12.42 5.33 0.67
CA ILE A 224 13.72 5.49 1.34
C ILE A 224 14.88 5.66 0.36
N THR A 225 14.82 4.97 -0.78
CA THR A 225 15.82 5.01 -1.85
C THR A 225 15.62 6.17 -2.84
N THR A 226 14.55 6.95 -2.71
CA THR A 226 14.29 8.10 -3.59
C THR A 226 15.32 9.21 -3.32
N PRO A 227 15.98 9.75 -4.38
CA PRO A 227 16.97 10.82 -4.26
C PRO A 227 16.50 12.01 -3.42
N GLN A 228 17.42 12.63 -2.65
CA GLN A 228 17.09 13.67 -1.67
C GLN A 228 16.66 15.00 -2.30
N ASP A 229 16.99 15.23 -3.57
CA ASP A 229 16.63 16.43 -4.35
C ASP A 229 15.19 16.40 -4.88
N VAL A 230 14.49 15.26 -4.79
CA VAL A 230 13.06 15.19 -5.10
C VAL A 230 12.26 15.77 -3.93
N GLU A 231 11.52 16.84 -4.21
CA GLU A 231 10.63 17.50 -3.26
C GLU A 231 9.51 16.55 -2.80
N PRO A 232 9.33 16.32 -1.49
CA PRO A 232 8.35 15.37 -1.01
C PRO A 232 6.94 15.97 -0.91
N TRP A 233 5.94 15.32 -1.53
CA TRP A 233 4.52 15.59 -1.30
C TRP A 233 3.88 14.51 -0.42
N LEU A 234 4.41 13.30 -0.47
CA LEU A 234 4.08 12.20 0.42
C LEU A 234 5.31 11.30 0.58
N ILE A 235 5.72 11.07 1.82
CA ILE A 235 6.84 10.22 2.19
C ILE A 235 6.31 8.88 2.65
N HIS A 236 6.82 7.79 2.09
CA HIS A 236 6.51 6.44 2.51
C HIS A 236 7.78 5.82 3.08
N TYR A 237 7.80 5.58 4.38
CA TYR A 237 8.93 4.94 5.05
C TYR A 237 8.92 3.43 4.79
N ASN A 238 8.94 2.98 3.53
CA ASN A 238 8.88 1.57 3.14
C ASN A 238 10.15 0.79 3.54
N LEU A 239 10.11 -0.55 3.54
CA LEU A 239 11.27 -1.41 3.85
C LEU A 239 11.81 -1.22 5.28
N PHE A 240 13.13 -1.13 5.46
CA PHE A 240 13.81 -1.37 6.74
C PHE A 240 14.22 -0.09 7.51
N ALA A 241 14.55 1.01 6.84
CA ALA A 241 15.09 2.21 7.51
C ALA A 241 13.98 3.14 8.05
N LYS A 242 13.17 2.63 8.98
CA LYS A 242 12.06 3.37 9.59
C LYS A 242 12.57 4.43 10.60
N PRO A 243 11.94 5.62 10.71
CA PRO A 243 12.37 6.67 11.63
C PRO A 243 12.17 6.34 13.12
N TRP A 244 11.29 5.39 13.46
CA TRP A 244 11.15 4.83 14.82
C TRP A 244 12.09 3.66 15.10
N ARG A 245 13.00 3.33 14.17
CA ARG A 245 14.03 2.29 14.28
C ARG A 245 15.45 2.87 14.08
N TYR A 246 15.60 3.94 13.30
CA TYR A 246 16.90 4.52 12.97
C TYR A 246 16.84 6.03 13.08
N ASP A 247 17.79 6.62 13.79
CA ASP A 247 17.90 8.07 14.01
C ASP A 247 18.44 8.82 12.78
N ASP A 248 19.16 8.10 11.91
CA ASP A 248 19.67 8.53 10.61
C ASP A 248 18.73 8.17 9.43
N ALA A 249 17.51 7.69 9.71
CA ALA A 249 16.54 7.37 8.67
C ALA A 249 16.31 8.59 7.73
N PRO A 250 16.36 8.41 6.40
CA PRO A 250 16.17 9.50 5.46
C PRO A 250 14.86 10.25 5.72
N ARG A 251 14.92 11.59 5.74
CA ARG A 251 13.75 12.46 5.95
C ARG A 251 13.00 12.19 7.27
N GLN A 252 13.64 11.64 8.31
CA GLN A 252 12.99 11.35 9.61
C GLN A 252 12.37 12.57 10.29
N SER A 253 12.87 13.77 10.01
CA SER A 253 12.38 15.01 10.64
C SER A 253 10.90 15.26 10.35
N TYR A 254 10.40 14.85 9.18
CA TYR A 254 8.98 14.93 8.84
C TYR A 254 8.15 14.00 9.72
N PHE A 255 8.56 12.73 9.87
CA PHE A 255 7.88 11.79 10.77
C PHE A 255 7.81 12.31 12.20
N TRP A 256 8.93 12.77 12.76
CA TRP A 256 8.96 13.24 14.15
C TRP A 256 8.23 14.57 14.37
N THR A 257 8.06 15.38 13.33
CA THR A 257 7.19 16.58 13.38
C THR A 257 5.73 16.22 13.68
N TYR A 258 5.22 15.17 13.04
CA TYR A 258 3.83 14.72 13.25
C TYR A 258 3.68 13.75 14.40
N ALA A 259 4.70 12.93 14.70
CA ALA A 259 4.67 12.02 15.86
C ALA A 259 4.41 12.77 17.18
N LYS A 260 4.98 13.98 17.33
CA LYS A 260 4.75 14.90 18.46
C LYS A 260 3.31 15.35 18.65
N GLN A 261 2.48 15.22 17.61
CA GLN A 261 1.07 15.61 17.62
C GLN A 261 0.16 14.41 17.92
N THR A 262 0.74 13.26 18.26
CA THR A 262 0.02 12.02 18.56
C THR A 262 0.21 11.60 20.01
N ASP A 263 -0.75 10.87 20.55
CA ASP A 263 -0.63 10.22 21.86
C ASP A 263 0.42 9.09 21.88
N TYR A 264 1.06 8.79 20.74
CA TYR A 264 2.04 7.73 20.58
C TYR A 264 3.49 8.22 20.58
N GLU A 265 3.75 9.53 20.72
CA GLU A 265 5.11 10.07 20.64
C GLU A 265 6.09 9.34 21.58
N THR A 266 5.72 9.22 22.86
CA THR A 266 6.55 8.56 23.88
C THR A 266 6.82 7.10 23.52
N MET A 267 5.81 6.38 23.03
CA MET A 267 5.95 4.98 22.63
C MET A 267 6.89 4.84 21.41
N LEU A 268 6.73 5.70 20.40
CA LEU A 268 7.59 5.71 19.21
C LEU A 268 9.05 6.04 19.57
N LYS A 269 9.27 7.02 20.46
CA LYS A 269 10.61 7.34 20.96
C LYS A 269 11.23 6.17 21.73
N GLN A 270 10.43 5.44 22.52
CA GLN A 270 10.90 4.25 23.21
C GLN A 270 11.31 3.15 22.21
N GLN A 271 10.53 2.92 21.16
CA GLN A 271 10.90 1.97 20.10
C GLN A 271 12.24 2.33 19.45
N LEU A 272 12.48 3.61 19.19
CA LEU A 272 13.77 4.08 18.66
C LEU A 272 14.90 3.84 19.68
N ALA A 273 14.67 4.13 20.96
CA ALA A 273 15.65 3.94 22.03
C ALA A 273 15.96 2.46 22.31
N ASP A 274 15.01 1.55 22.06
CA ASP A 274 15.17 0.11 22.26
C ASP A 274 16.05 -0.56 21.18
N MET A 275 16.38 0.18 20.13
CA MET A 275 17.27 -0.28 19.07
C MET A 275 18.66 -0.54 19.61
N ASN A 276 19.15 -1.74 19.31
CA ASN A 276 20.43 -2.24 19.80
C ASN A 276 21.09 -3.10 18.72
N PRO A 277 22.38 -3.48 18.88
CA PRO A 277 23.11 -4.21 17.85
C PRO A 277 22.45 -5.53 17.40
N LYS A 278 21.68 -6.21 18.27
CA LYS A 278 20.96 -7.44 17.89
C LYS A 278 19.78 -7.14 16.97
N GLU A 279 19.03 -6.08 17.27
CA GLU A 279 17.91 -5.63 16.45
C GLU A 279 18.39 -5.17 15.07
N VAL A 280 19.49 -4.41 15.02
CA VAL A 280 20.12 -3.97 13.77
C VAL A 280 20.59 -5.16 12.94
N ALA A 281 21.27 -6.13 13.57
CA ALA A 281 21.71 -7.35 12.88
C ALA A 281 20.53 -8.18 12.34
N ARG A 282 19.41 -8.23 13.06
CA ARG A 282 18.19 -8.89 12.59
C ARG A 282 17.64 -8.20 11.34
N ASP A 283 17.56 -6.88 11.32
CA ASP A 283 17.04 -6.14 10.17
C ASP A 283 17.95 -6.27 8.94
N GLN A 284 19.27 -6.21 9.14
CA GLN A 284 20.26 -6.47 8.08
C GLN A 284 20.12 -7.90 7.52
N LYS A 285 19.92 -8.90 8.39
CA LYS A 285 19.66 -10.28 7.96
C LYS A 285 18.37 -10.37 7.16
N ASN A 286 17.28 -9.75 7.63
CA ASN A 286 16.00 -9.75 6.91
C ASN A 286 16.13 -9.10 5.53
N GLN A 287 16.88 -8.02 5.40
CA GLN A 287 17.16 -7.39 4.11
C GLN A 287 17.96 -8.33 3.19
N SER A 288 18.96 -9.01 3.73
CA SER A 288 19.78 -9.97 2.96
C SER A 288 18.98 -11.19 2.53
N ASP A 289 18.13 -11.72 3.41
CA ASP A 289 17.21 -12.82 3.13
C ASP A 289 16.19 -12.42 2.04
N LEU A 290 15.70 -11.17 2.04
CA LEU A 290 14.79 -10.66 1.01
C LEU A 290 15.45 -10.64 -0.38
N ILE A 291 16.70 -10.17 -0.47
CA ILE A 291 17.46 -10.19 -1.74
C ILE A 291 17.72 -11.63 -2.19
N GLN A 292 18.11 -12.52 -1.27
CA GLN A 292 18.31 -13.93 -1.59
C GLN A 292 17.01 -14.60 -2.07
N LEU A 293 15.88 -14.27 -1.45
CA LEU A 293 14.56 -14.74 -1.89
C LEU A 293 14.26 -14.29 -3.33
N ALA A 294 14.60 -13.05 -3.71
CA ALA A 294 14.42 -12.55 -5.08
C ALA A 294 15.17 -13.41 -6.09
N VAL A 295 16.45 -13.71 -5.80
CA VAL A 295 17.33 -14.57 -6.59
C VAL A 295 16.81 -16.01 -6.67
N ASP A 296 16.18 -16.52 -5.62
CA ASP A 296 15.67 -17.88 -5.61
C ASP A 296 14.32 -18.02 -6.31
N ILE A 297 13.47 -16.98 -6.29
CA ILE A 297 12.17 -17.00 -6.99
C ILE A 297 12.36 -17.14 -8.51
N ILE A 298 13.31 -16.42 -9.11
CA ILE A 298 13.55 -16.47 -10.57
C ILE A 298 13.99 -17.86 -11.06
N LYS A 299 14.54 -18.70 -10.16
CA LYS A 299 14.94 -20.08 -10.46
C LYS A 299 13.78 -21.06 -10.41
N THR A 300 12.62 -20.65 -9.90
CA THR A 300 11.44 -21.53 -9.79
C THR A 300 10.72 -21.68 -11.13
N PRO A 301 10.12 -22.85 -11.41
CA PRO A 301 9.42 -23.08 -12.69
C PRO A 301 8.06 -22.35 -12.79
N THR A 302 7.57 -21.76 -11.69
CA THR A 302 6.26 -21.13 -11.61
C THR A 302 6.41 -19.68 -11.18
N THR A 303 6.77 -18.84 -12.14
CA THR A 303 6.73 -17.37 -12.03
C THR A 303 5.66 -16.79 -12.97
N PHE A 304 5.24 -15.55 -12.73
CA PHE A 304 4.31 -14.85 -13.62
C PHE A 304 4.86 -14.80 -15.05
N TYR A 305 6.14 -14.45 -15.20
CA TYR A 305 6.85 -14.42 -16.47
C TYR A 305 6.86 -15.78 -17.19
N ALA A 306 7.22 -16.86 -16.46
CA ALA A 306 7.27 -18.21 -17.04
C ALA A 306 5.89 -18.67 -17.52
N ARG A 307 4.82 -18.37 -16.76
CA ARG A 307 3.44 -18.71 -17.16
C ARG A 307 2.95 -17.85 -18.31
N ALA A 308 3.31 -16.57 -18.36
CA ALA A 308 3.01 -15.71 -19.51
C ALA A 308 3.64 -16.26 -20.80
N LYS A 309 4.90 -16.74 -20.76
CA LYS A 309 5.55 -17.40 -21.91
C LYS A 309 4.86 -18.68 -22.37
N GLN A 310 4.12 -19.35 -21.48
CA GLN A 310 3.32 -20.53 -21.78
C GLN A 310 1.90 -20.18 -22.25
N GLY A 311 1.61 -18.91 -22.53
CA GLY A 311 0.30 -18.45 -23.02
C GLY A 311 -0.75 -18.23 -21.93
N VAL A 312 -0.38 -18.28 -20.64
CA VAL A 312 -1.30 -17.91 -19.56
C VAL A 312 -1.54 -16.40 -19.61
N LYS A 313 -2.81 -15.98 -19.61
CA LYS A 313 -3.16 -14.57 -19.48
C LYS A 313 -2.82 -14.09 -18.07
N ILE A 314 -1.73 -13.34 -17.92
CA ILE A 314 -1.33 -12.72 -16.65
C ILE A 314 -1.85 -11.29 -16.56
N ALA A 315 -1.56 -10.47 -17.56
CA ALA A 315 -2.01 -9.08 -17.61
C ALA A 315 -3.45 -8.95 -18.15
N LEU A 316 -4.18 -7.94 -17.68
CA LEU A 316 -5.55 -7.64 -18.10
C LEU A 316 -5.63 -6.67 -19.28
#